data_AF-A0A959YSJ9-F1
#
_entry.id   AF-A0A959YSJ9-F1
#
_cell.length_a   1.000
_cell.length_b   1.000
_cell.length_c   1.000
_cell.angle_alpha   90.00
_cell.angle_beta   90.00
_cell.angle_gamma   90.00
#
_symmetry.space_group_name_H-M   'P 1'
#
loop_
_entity.id
_entity.type
_entity.pdbx_description
1 polymer ?
#
loop_
_entity_poly.entity_id
_entity_poly.type
_entity_poly.pdbx_seq_one_letter_code
_entity_poly.pdbx_strand_id
1 'polypeptide(L)'
;MYTYAKYPAYRVYKNHHRHAENSDNNRFNPLTNIRETRDAYAIEVVIPGFSKEEIEIEFDNNELKITGERDTKLRDEESFIQQQFNPQTFNKTYIVPKTADVESIEASFNNGILTVNINKKEEFKIKPPREISVN
;
A
#
# COMPACT_ATOMS: atom_id res chain seq x y z
N MET A 1 -6.10 -19.23 -14.35
CA MET A 1 -7.34 -18.58 -14.85
C MET A 1 -7.66 -17.45 -13.87
N TYR A 2 -7.18 -16.23 -14.11
CA TYR A 2 -7.37 -15.09 -13.20
C TYR A 2 -8.67 -14.39 -13.55
N THR A 3 -9.65 -14.46 -12.66
CA THR A 3 -10.93 -13.75 -12.81
C THR A 3 -10.73 -12.27 -12.52
N TYR A 4 -10.64 -11.46 -13.58
CA TYR A 4 -10.81 -10.01 -13.53
C TYR A 4 -12.25 -9.70 -13.11
N ALA A 5 -12.46 -9.31 -11.86
CA ALA A 5 -13.72 -8.73 -11.43
C ALA A 5 -13.86 -7.35 -12.06
N LYS A 6 -14.87 -7.21 -12.93
CA LYS A 6 -15.33 -5.97 -13.57
C LYS A 6 -15.71 -4.92 -12.52
N TYR A 7 -14.83 -3.97 -12.18
CA TYR A 7 -15.12 -2.58 -11.75
C TYR A 7 -13.84 -1.74 -11.86
N PRO A 8 -13.90 -0.40 -12.07
CA PRO A 8 -12.78 0.40 -12.53
C PRO A 8 -11.79 0.74 -11.39
N ALA A 9 -11.06 -0.25 -10.89
CA ALA A 9 -10.00 -0.07 -9.88
C ALA A 9 -8.65 0.35 -10.49
N TYR A 10 -8.54 0.41 -11.82
CA TYR A 10 -7.32 0.82 -12.52
C TYR A 10 -7.02 2.33 -12.46
N ARG A 11 -7.70 3.07 -11.57
CA ARG A 11 -7.45 4.50 -11.32
C ARG A 11 -6.96 4.79 -9.89
N VAL A 12 -6.51 3.77 -9.16
CA VAL A 12 -5.95 3.92 -7.80
C VAL A 12 -4.43 4.08 -7.80
N TYR A 13 -3.76 3.75 -8.91
CA TYR A 13 -2.31 3.88 -9.07
C TYR A 13 -1.98 5.00 -10.06
N LYS A 14 -1.43 6.12 -9.56
CA LYS A 14 -0.72 7.07 -10.43
C LYS A 14 0.73 6.63 -10.53
N ASN A 15 1.10 6.04 -11.67
CA ASN A 15 2.48 6.10 -12.13
C ASN A 15 2.75 7.54 -12.55
N HIS A 16 3.26 8.37 -11.63
CA HIS A 16 3.83 9.65 -12.00
C HIS A 16 5.14 9.38 -12.75
N HIS A 17 5.07 9.22 -14.07
CA HIS A 17 6.20 9.49 -14.95
C HIS A 17 6.48 11.01 -14.89
N ARG A 18 7.16 11.46 -13.83
CA ARG A 18 7.81 12.77 -13.82
C ARG A 18 9.13 12.61 -14.54
N HIS A 19 9.29 13.38 -15.61
CA HIS A 19 10.59 13.63 -16.24
C HIS A 19 11.54 14.24 -15.19
N ALA A 20 12.42 13.41 -14.65
CA ALA A 20 13.60 13.83 -13.93
C ALA A 20 14.78 13.11 -14.57
N GLU A 21 15.67 13.89 -15.17
CA GLU A 21 16.93 13.42 -15.72
C GLU A 21 17.79 12.80 -14.60
N ASN A 22 18.46 11.69 -14.95
CA ASN A 22 19.50 10.95 -14.24
C ASN A 22 19.13 10.03 -13.05
N SER A 23 19.23 8.71 -13.35
CA SER A 23 19.78 7.63 -12.48
C SER A 23 18.92 6.83 -11.48
N ASP A 24 17.59 6.76 -11.58
CA ASP A 24 16.76 5.93 -10.67
C ASP A 24 16.16 4.66 -11.31
N ASN A 25 16.97 3.83 -11.96
CA ASN A 25 16.52 2.55 -12.53
C ASN A 25 16.45 1.39 -11.51
N ASN A 26 16.68 1.64 -10.20
CA ASN A 26 16.71 0.60 -9.17
C ASN A 26 15.66 0.78 -8.06
N ARG A 27 14.51 1.39 -8.37
CA ARG A 27 13.39 1.49 -7.42
C ARG A 27 12.67 0.15 -7.35
N PHE A 28 12.71 -0.48 -6.19
CA PHE A 28 11.94 -1.68 -5.91
C PHE A 28 10.45 -1.35 -5.99
N ASN A 29 9.70 -2.13 -6.77
CA ASN A 29 8.25 -1.96 -6.90
C ASN A 29 7.54 -3.13 -6.22
N PRO A 30 7.24 -3.04 -4.92
CA PRO A 30 6.67 -4.15 -4.18
C PRO A 30 5.30 -4.56 -4.72
N LEU A 31 4.95 -5.84 -4.55
CA LEU A 31 3.63 -6.34 -4.92
C LEU A 31 2.61 -5.91 -3.86
N THR A 32 1.38 -5.63 -4.32
CA THR A 32 0.31 -5.11 -3.46
C THR A 32 -0.99 -5.86 -3.69
N ASN A 33 -1.74 -6.15 -2.61
CA ASN A 33 -3.17 -6.44 -2.66
C ASN A 33 -3.97 -5.26 -2.10
N ILE A 34 -5.14 -5.00 -2.69
CA ILE A 34 -6.09 -4.02 -2.18
C ILE A 34 -7.46 -4.69 -2.12
N ARG A 35 -8.11 -4.64 -0.96
CA ARG A 35 -9.45 -5.20 -0.76
C ARG A 35 -10.37 -4.21 -0.07
N GLU A 36 -11.63 -4.26 -0.47
CA GLU A 36 -12.74 -3.56 0.17
C GLU A 36 -13.64 -4.59 0.86
N THR A 37 -14.06 -4.29 2.08
CA THR A 37 -15.02 -5.08 2.85
C THR A 37 -16.28 -4.23 3.12
N ARG A 38 -17.23 -4.77 3.89
CA ARG A 38 -18.40 -4.01 4.31
C ARG A 38 -18.04 -2.79 5.16
N ASP A 39 -16.98 -2.91 5.94
CA ASP A 39 -16.67 -1.97 7.02
C ASP A 39 -15.33 -1.25 6.85
N ALA A 40 -14.45 -1.73 5.97
CA ALA A 40 -13.09 -1.20 5.83
C ALA A 40 -12.47 -1.43 4.43
N TYR A 41 -11.41 -0.69 4.15
CA TYR A 41 -10.43 -0.91 3.09
C TYR A 41 -9.15 -1.48 3.71
N ALA A 42 -8.48 -2.38 3.00
CA ALA A 42 -7.18 -2.91 3.42
C ALA A 42 -6.20 -2.97 2.24
N ILE A 43 -4.97 -2.53 2.49
CA ILE A 43 -3.84 -2.55 1.56
C ILE A 43 -2.75 -3.43 2.16
N GLU A 44 -2.28 -4.42 1.41
CA GLU A 44 -1.19 -5.30 1.80
C GLU A 44 -0.03 -5.12 0.84
N VAL A 45 1.18 -4.85 1.33
CA VAL A 45 2.37 -4.61 0.51
C VAL A 45 3.47 -5.58 0.93
N VAL A 46 4.01 -6.34 -0.02
CA VAL A 46 5.08 -7.32 0.23
C VAL A 46 6.43 -6.61 0.14
N ILE A 47 7.06 -6.41 1.30
CA ILE A 47 8.30 -5.62 1.48
C ILE A 47 9.30 -6.39 2.37
N PRO A 48 9.81 -7.55 1.92
CA PRO A 48 10.73 -8.36 2.71
C PRO A 48 12.08 -7.66 2.89
N GLY A 49 12.68 -7.88 4.06
CA GLY A 49 14.01 -7.37 4.40
C GLY A 49 14.03 -5.94 4.96
N PHE A 50 12.91 -5.21 4.93
CA PHE A 50 12.77 -3.90 5.58
C PHE A 50 12.46 -4.03 7.07
N SER A 51 13.06 -3.16 7.88
CA SER A 51 12.64 -2.96 9.25
C SER A 51 11.48 -1.96 9.32
N LYS A 52 10.81 -1.85 10.47
CA LYS A 52 9.68 -0.92 10.62
C LYS A 52 10.13 0.54 10.54
N GLU A 53 11.34 0.81 11.01
CA GLU A 53 11.96 2.14 11.07
C GLU A 53 12.39 2.63 9.68
N GLU A 54 12.58 1.70 8.72
CA GLU A 54 12.88 2.01 7.32
C GLU A 54 11.62 2.26 6.48
N ILE A 55 10.42 2.20 7.08
CA ILE A 55 9.13 2.36 6.40
C ILE A 55 8.41 3.58 6.94
N GLU A 56 7.96 4.44 6.03
CA GLU A 56 7.20 5.64 6.32
C GLU A 56 5.83 5.58 5.62
N ILE A 57 4.79 6.02 6.34
CA ILE A 57 3.41 6.08 5.85
C ILE A 57 2.90 7.49 6.09
N GLU A 58 2.53 8.17 5.02
CA GLU A 58 1.99 9.52 5.05
C GLU A 58 0.60 9.53 4.42
N PHE A 59 -0.32 10.31 4.99
CA PHE A 59 -1.59 10.62 4.36
C PHE A 59 -1.71 12.12 4.18
N ASP A 60 -1.84 12.56 2.93
CA ASP A 60 -2.04 13.96 2.57
C ASP A 60 -2.86 14.07 1.28
N ASN A 61 -3.70 15.09 1.16
CA ASN A 61 -4.48 15.37 -0.06
C ASN A 61 -5.27 14.16 -0.64
N ASN A 62 -5.82 13.30 0.23
CA ASN A 62 -6.49 12.03 -0.12
C ASN A 62 -5.58 10.96 -0.74
N GLU A 63 -4.27 11.12 -0.64
CA GLU A 63 -3.28 10.16 -1.09
C GLU A 63 -2.59 9.54 0.14
N LEU A 64 -2.62 8.21 0.23
CA LEU A 64 -1.81 7.43 1.16
C LEU A 64 -0.51 7.05 0.46
N LYS A 65 0.60 7.58 0.96
CA LYS A 65 1.95 7.32 0.46
C LYS A 65 2.68 6.39 1.41
N ILE A 66 3.26 5.32 0.88
CA ILE A 66 4.08 4.35 1.60
C ILE A 66 5.46 4.36 0.96
N THR A 67 6.44 4.83 1.71
CA THR A 67 7.84 4.90 1.31
C THR A 67 8.67 3.96 2.15
N GLY A 68 9.77 3.49 1.59
CA GLY A 68 10.81 2.91 2.40
C GLY A 68 12.17 3.10 1.77
N GLU A 69 13.16 3.33 2.60
CA GLU A 69 14.53 3.64 2.22
C GLU A 69 15.48 2.86 3.14
N ARG A 70 16.41 2.12 2.54
CA ARG A 70 17.49 1.43 3.24
C ARG A 70 18.83 1.96 2.75
N ASP A 71 19.74 2.25 3.69
CA ASP A 71 21.13 2.58 3.37
C ASP A 71 21.87 1.33 2.85
N THR A 72 22.33 1.39 1.60
CA THR A 72 23.04 0.27 0.94
C THR A 72 24.55 0.31 1.10
N LYS A 73 25.12 1.34 1.73
CA LYS A 73 26.58 1.51 1.85
C LYS A 73 27.29 0.33 2.50
N LEU A 74 26.58 -0.50 3.26
CA LEU A 74 27.12 -1.69 3.90
C LEU A 74 27.52 -2.82 2.91
N ARG A 75 27.17 -2.75 1.63
CA ARG A 75 27.38 -3.85 0.65
C ARG A 75 28.31 -3.52 -0.51
N ASP A 76 28.84 -2.29 -0.59
CA ASP A 76 29.66 -1.85 -1.72
C ASP A 76 31.05 -2.55 -1.77
N GLU A 77 31.45 -3.23 -0.70
CA GLU A 77 32.72 -3.97 -0.62
C GLU A 77 32.62 -5.45 -1.02
N GLU A 78 31.42 -5.96 -1.33
CA GLU A 78 31.21 -7.38 -1.64
C GLU A 78 31.01 -7.65 -3.14
N SER A 79 31.75 -8.63 -3.68
CA SER A 79 31.56 -9.12 -5.05
C SER A 79 30.52 -10.25 -5.08
N PHE A 80 29.32 -9.97 -5.56
CA PHE A 80 28.28 -10.99 -5.74
C PHE A 80 28.64 -11.95 -6.88
N ILE A 81 28.61 -13.27 -6.63
CA ILE A 81 28.64 -14.29 -7.70
C ILE A 81 27.36 -14.19 -8.54
N GLN A 82 26.21 -13.94 -7.89
CA GLN A 82 24.94 -13.64 -8.53
C GLN A 82 24.04 -12.85 -7.57
N GLN A 83 23.47 -11.75 -8.04
CA GLN A 83 22.49 -10.95 -7.31
C GLN A 83 21.18 -10.92 -8.12
N GLN A 84 20.05 -11.22 -7.47
CA GLN A 84 18.72 -11.23 -8.13
C GLN A 84 17.79 -10.13 -7.61
N PHE A 85 18.13 -9.52 -6.47
CA PHE A 85 17.39 -8.40 -5.90
C PHE A 85 18.33 -7.54 -5.04
N ASN A 86 18.08 -6.23 -5.03
CA ASN A 86 18.72 -5.30 -4.10
C ASN A 86 17.77 -4.12 -3.84
N PRO A 87 16.66 -4.34 -3.12
CA PRO A 87 15.67 -3.29 -2.90
C PRO A 87 16.25 -2.23 -1.96
N GLN A 88 16.51 -1.05 -2.51
CA GLN A 88 17.07 0.09 -1.75
C GLN A 88 15.96 1.03 -1.31
N THR A 89 15.11 1.40 -2.27
CA THR A 89 14.01 2.33 -2.04
C THR A 89 12.76 1.86 -2.75
N PHE A 90 11.60 2.16 -2.18
CA PHE A 90 10.31 2.01 -2.84
C PHE A 90 9.37 3.15 -2.50
N ASN A 91 8.40 3.38 -3.38
CA ASN A 91 7.32 4.34 -3.15
C ASN A 91 6.03 3.79 -3.77
N LYS A 92 4.98 3.71 -2.96
CA LYS A 92 3.62 3.37 -3.38
C LYS A 92 2.69 4.49 -2.96
N THR A 93 1.83 4.94 -3.86
CA THR A 93 0.79 5.92 -3.56
C THR A 93 -0.57 5.37 -3.95
N TYR A 94 -1.54 5.51 -3.05
CA TYR A 94 -2.92 5.07 -3.24
C TYR A 94 -3.88 6.22 -2.99
N ILE A 95 -4.86 6.39 -3.88
CA ILE A 95 -5.95 7.33 -3.64
C ILE A 95 -6.94 6.70 -2.65
N VAL A 96 -7.16 7.37 -1.52
CA VAL A 96 -8.11 6.93 -0.49
C VAL A 96 -9.51 7.47 -0.82
N PRO A 97 -10.53 6.60 -0.89
CA PRO A 97 -11.91 7.03 -1.13
C PRO A 97 -12.42 7.98 -0.03
N LYS A 98 -13.29 8.93 -0.40
CA LYS A 98 -13.93 9.85 0.56
C LYS A 98 -14.83 9.16 1.60
N THR A 99 -15.20 7.91 1.33
CA THR A 99 -15.98 7.02 2.20
C THR A 99 -15.15 6.43 3.33
N ALA A 100 -13.82 6.49 3.24
CA ALA A 100 -12.91 6.05 4.28
C ALA A 100 -12.83 7.06 5.43
N ASP A 101 -12.66 6.56 6.64
CA ASP A 101 -12.40 7.33 7.85
C ASP A 101 -10.89 7.39 8.06
N VAL A 102 -10.27 8.52 7.72
CA VAL A 102 -8.81 8.72 7.73
C VAL A 102 -8.24 8.62 9.15
N GLU A 103 -9.00 9.03 10.16
CA GLU A 103 -8.57 8.97 11.56
C GLU A 103 -8.44 7.52 12.06
N SER A 104 -9.02 6.56 11.32
CA SER A 104 -8.96 5.13 11.64
C SER A 104 -7.83 4.38 10.92
N ILE A 105 -6.91 5.08 10.25
CA ILE A 105 -5.79 4.44 9.58
C ILE A 105 -4.91 3.74 10.62
N GLU A 106 -4.80 2.43 10.47
CA GLU A 106 -3.92 1.59 11.27
C GLU A 106 -2.97 0.80 10.37
N ALA A 107 -1.72 0.66 10.80
CA ALA A 107 -0.71 -0.09 10.07
C ALA A 107 -0.07 -1.16 10.95
N SER A 108 0.20 -2.32 10.35
CA SER A 108 0.96 -3.39 10.98
C SER A 108 1.97 -3.96 10.00
N PHE A 109 3.15 -4.34 10.50
CA PHE A 109 4.20 -4.94 9.68
C PHE A 109 4.67 -6.23 10.33
N ASN A 110 4.39 -7.34 9.64
CA ASN A 110 4.67 -8.69 10.13
C ASN A 110 5.21 -9.55 9.00
N ASN A 111 6.32 -10.26 9.24
CA ASN A 111 6.92 -11.22 8.32
C ASN A 111 7.16 -10.66 6.89
N GLY A 112 7.59 -9.41 6.79
CA GLY A 112 7.86 -8.76 5.50
C GLY A 112 6.62 -8.29 4.75
N ILE A 113 5.45 -8.25 5.38
CA ILE A 113 4.21 -7.74 4.80
C ILE A 113 3.72 -6.56 5.63
N LEU A 114 3.55 -5.42 4.98
CA LEU A 114 2.89 -4.25 5.53
C LEU A 114 1.39 -4.34 5.24
N THR A 115 0.56 -4.23 6.25
CA THR A 115 -0.89 -4.15 6.13
C THR A 115 -1.38 -2.82 6.68
N VAL A 116 -2.03 -2.02 5.83
CA VAL A 116 -2.71 -0.78 6.21
C VAL A 116 -4.22 -1.02 6.13
N ASN A 117 -4.93 -0.79 7.24
CA ASN A 117 -6.38 -0.87 7.32
C ASN A 117 -6.97 0.53 7.53
N ILE A 118 -8.10 0.79 6.87
CA ILE A 118 -8.83 2.05 6.99
C ILE A 118 -10.32 1.73 7.07
N ASN A 119 -10.97 2.05 8.18
CA ASN A 119 -12.41 1.85 8.30
C ASN A 119 -13.16 2.76 7.32
N LYS A 120 -14.37 2.35 6.96
CA LYS A 120 -15.34 3.24 6.33
C LYS A 120 -15.98 4.11 7.39
N LYS A 121 -16.33 5.34 7.04
CA LYS A 121 -17.19 6.17 7.90
C LYS A 121 -18.51 5.45 8.14
N GLU A 122 -19.08 5.65 9.32
CA GLU A 122 -20.31 4.96 9.76
C GLU A 122 -21.48 5.05 8.76
N GLU A 123 -21.62 6.17 8.06
CA GLU A 123 -22.66 6.39 7.05
C GLU A 123 -22.47 5.58 5.76
N PHE A 124 -21.25 5.11 5.49
CA PHE A 124 -20.91 4.29 4.32
C PHE A 124 -20.71 2.81 4.65
N LYS A 125 -20.81 2.42 5.93
CA LYS A 125 -20.82 1.01 6.32
C LYS A 125 -22.12 0.34 5.85
N ILE A 126 -21.99 -0.83 5.24
CA ILE A 126 -23.16 -1.59 4.77
C ILE A 126 -23.80 -2.26 6.00
N LYS A 127 -24.84 -1.62 6.54
CA LYS A 127 -25.59 -2.14 7.69
C LYS A 127 -26.30 -3.45 7.32
N PRO A 128 -26.36 -4.44 8.24
CA PRO A 128 -27.13 -5.65 8.01
C PRO A 128 -28.63 -5.33 7.83
N PRO A 129 -29.40 -6.22 7.19
CA PRO A 129 -30.85 -6.10 7.12
C PRO A 129 -31.43 -5.95 8.53
N ARG A 130 -32.38 -5.02 8.69
CA ARG A 130 -33.15 -4.85 9.94
C ARG A 130 -34.48 -5.59 9.82
N GLU A 131 -34.79 -6.42 10.81
CA GLU A 131 -36.11 -7.04 10.94
C GLU A 131 -37.09 -5.99 11.48
N ILE A 132 -38.26 -5.87 10.85
CA ILE A 132 -39.30 -4.94 11.27
C ILE A 132 -40.49 -5.78 11.72
N SER A 133 -40.71 -5.86 13.03
CA SER A 133 -41.90 -6.50 13.59
C SER A 133 -43.13 -5.62 13.30
N VAL A 134 -44.18 -6.24 12.78
CA VAL A 134 -45.50 -5.62 12.63
C VAL A 134 -46.29 -5.86 13.91
N ASN A 135 -46.82 -4.80 14.51
CA ASN A 135 -47.74 -4.85 15.66
C ASN A 135 -49.19 -4.68 15.22
#